data_AF-A0A8T4Z7C2-F1
#
_entry.id   AF-A0A8T4Z7C2-F1
#
_cell.length_a   1.000
_cell.length_b   1.000
_cell.length_c   1.000
_cell.angle_alpha   90.00
_cell.angle_beta   90.00
_cell.angle_gamma   90.00
#
_symmetry.space_group_name_H-M   'P 1'
#
loop_
_entity.id
_entity.type
_entity.pdbx_description
1 polymer ?
#
loop_
_entity_poly.entity_id
_entity_poly.type
_entity_poly.pdbx_seq_one_letter_code
_entity_poly.pdbx_strand_id
1 'polypeptide(L)'
;MHIPFSWFWIFASFLFFAALTVYLAPQAQPYAYLRYISASIIVLFLPGFAFTKMLFPDWRGLGYADVAALSLGVSLALTPLTALVLNYASCGLKEGSVLALLSVLTILFAAIALVRQRFCARQERPSNKAYRRTSFGCPEAFLFALPFVLAVCLRVYPFLISGLPFSVDAWPSIKYAEVLLERSPVRLEGELLGSCDELGDRLFGAAISALTGLKPLRAMAFFLPLAGATSILMLYALVREIYGERASFLASMLLATAFTDIILTAGVKGETYAHPLYMLLILLFLHEGMVFWKRILLFSMVGASLVLTHYYTAMLTATILASMGIATLISRWKVGARLGAYSLILPSILSLQVLAYLTIYAKWAFMFISSIDWISAASYQLVSFASALYLAFKPSSSSRKRTPLTCVVASIVAFTLAFLATRRPLVPGAPVLPSRYLLYASPLIIAAPLSVLGHGASKSVKNCYAVLPLFWLATVLGLEGFAIFGNVEPGLGLTLAYRGVNFLLPPFFILCAIGF
;
A
#
# COMPACT_ATOMS: atom_id res chain seq x y z
N MET A 1 -38.53 -14.86 -9.40
CA MET A 1 -37.97 -15.33 -8.11
C MET A 1 -36.46 -15.02 -8.12
N HIS A 2 -36.04 -13.82 -7.66
CA HIS A 2 -34.61 -13.49 -7.62
C HIS A 2 -33.99 -14.21 -6.43
N ILE A 3 -33.21 -15.27 -6.65
CA ILE A 3 -32.47 -15.97 -5.59
C ILE A 3 -31.35 -15.03 -5.12
N PRO A 4 -31.47 -14.31 -3.98
CA PRO A 4 -30.47 -13.33 -3.55
C PRO A 4 -29.17 -13.99 -3.06
N PHE A 5 -29.15 -15.34 -3.04
CA PHE A 5 -28.15 -16.19 -2.39
C PHE A 5 -27.35 -17.06 -3.36
N SER A 6 -27.59 -16.97 -4.67
CA SER A 6 -26.86 -17.76 -5.67
C SER A 6 -25.36 -17.43 -5.71
N TRP A 7 -24.99 -16.18 -5.38
CA TRP A 7 -23.58 -15.75 -5.38
C TRP A 7 -22.71 -16.58 -4.43
N PHE A 8 -23.23 -17.00 -3.28
CA PHE A 8 -22.47 -17.78 -2.30
C PHE A 8 -22.11 -19.15 -2.89
N TRP A 9 -23.07 -19.82 -3.51
CA TRP A 9 -22.85 -21.13 -4.11
C TRP A 9 -21.94 -21.06 -5.33
N ILE A 10 -22.08 -20.02 -6.17
CA ILE A 10 -21.17 -19.77 -7.29
C ILE A 10 -19.75 -19.54 -6.76
N PHE A 11 -19.60 -18.70 -5.74
CA PHE A 11 -18.30 -18.38 -5.13
C PHE A 11 -17.67 -19.60 -4.44
N ALA A 12 -18.45 -20.38 -3.70
CA ALA A 12 -17.99 -21.60 -3.05
C ALA A 12 -17.62 -22.68 -4.07
N SER A 13 -18.39 -22.83 -5.15
CA SER A 13 -18.06 -23.74 -6.26
C SER A 13 -16.78 -23.31 -6.95
N PHE A 14 -16.63 -22.01 -7.21
CA PHE A 14 -15.41 -21.46 -7.80
C PHE A 14 -14.17 -21.73 -6.91
N LEU A 15 -14.27 -21.48 -5.61
CA LEU A 15 -13.20 -21.81 -4.66
C LEU A 15 -12.91 -23.31 -4.64
N PHE A 16 -13.94 -24.15 -4.64
CA PHE A 16 -13.79 -25.60 -4.67
C PHE A 16 -13.02 -26.05 -5.93
N PHE A 17 -13.41 -25.59 -7.12
CA PHE A 17 -12.71 -25.93 -8.36
C PHE A 17 -11.30 -25.35 -8.43
N ALA A 18 -11.08 -24.12 -7.93
CA ALA A 18 -9.74 -23.55 -7.84
C ALA A 18 -8.84 -24.37 -6.90
N ALA A 19 -9.35 -24.77 -5.73
CA ALA A 19 -8.62 -25.61 -4.78
C ALA A 19 -8.35 -27.01 -5.34
N LEU A 20 -9.34 -27.60 -6.02
CA LEU A 20 -9.20 -28.88 -6.71
C LEU A 20 -8.12 -28.80 -7.81
N THR A 21 -8.10 -27.69 -8.56
CA THR A 21 -7.07 -27.44 -9.58
C THR A 21 -5.69 -27.32 -8.95
N VAL A 22 -5.55 -26.60 -7.83
CA VAL A 22 -4.27 -26.50 -7.12
C VAL A 22 -3.77 -27.88 -6.68
N TYR A 23 -4.66 -28.70 -6.12
CA TYR A 23 -4.32 -30.00 -5.56
C TYR A 23 -4.06 -31.08 -6.62
N LEU A 24 -4.83 -31.10 -7.73
CA LEU A 24 -4.76 -32.16 -8.73
C LEU A 24 -3.94 -31.83 -9.98
N ALA A 25 -3.75 -30.55 -10.31
CA ALA A 25 -3.08 -30.20 -11.57
C ALA A 25 -1.59 -30.61 -11.55
N PRO A 26 -1.12 -31.34 -12.58
CA PRO A 26 0.29 -31.67 -12.70
C PRO A 26 1.18 -30.43 -12.84
N GLN A 27 2.42 -30.53 -12.37
CA GLN A 27 3.46 -29.51 -12.57
C GLN A 27 4.01 -29.47 -14.01
N ALA A 28 3.55 -30.37 -14.88
CA ALA A 28 3.89 -30.39 -16.29
C ALA A 28 3.09 -29.34 -17.07
N GLN A 29 3.73 -28.70 -18.05
CA GLN A 29 3.06 -27.78 -18.97
C GLN A 29 2.13 -28.56 -19.93
N PRO A 30 0.96 -28.00 -20.30
CA PRO A 30 0.45 -26.67 -19.97
C PRO A 30 -0.34 -26.57 -18.65
N TYR A 31 -0.64 -27.70 -17.99
CA TYR A 31 -1.53 -27.76 -16.81
C TYR A 31 -1.02 -26.95 -15.61
N ALA A 32 0.30 -26.82 -15.45
CA ALA A 32 0.90 -25.99 -14.41
C ALA A 32 0.40 -24.53 -14.42
N TYR A 33 0.08 -23.97 -15.60
CA TYR A 33 -0.45 -22.60 -15.68
C TYR A 33 -1.83 -22.46 -15.03
N LEU A 34 -2.68 -23.49 -15.11
CA LEU A 34 -3.98 -23.50 -14.43
C LEU A 34 -3.80 -23.52 -12.91
N ARG A 35 -2.81 -24.26 -12.41
CA ARG A 35 -2.42 -24.25 -11.00
C ARG A 35 -1.94 -22.87 -10.57
N TYR A 36 -1.08 -22.22 -11.36
CA TYR A 36 -0.56 -20.89 -11.03
C TYR A 36 -1.69 -19.85 -10.97
N ILE A 37 -2.59 -19.84 -11.95
CA ILE A 37 -3.74 -18.93 -11.97
C ILE A 37 -4.65 -19.19 -10.77
N SER A 38 -4.98 -20.46 -10.49
CA SER A 38 -5.86 -20.83 -9.38
C SER A 38 -5.27 -20.46 -8.01
N ALA A 39 -3.99 -20.76 -7.80
CA ALA A 39 -3.26 -20.38 -6.59
C ALA A 39 -3.21 -18.86 -6.41
N SER A 40 -2.95 -18.12 -7.49
CA SER A 40 -2.94 -16.65 -7.47
C SER A 40 -4.28 -16.09 -7.03
N ILE A 41 -5.38 -16.63 -7.55
CA ILE A 41 -6.73 -16.16 -7.20
C ILE A 41 -7.06 -16.49 -5.73
N ILE A 42 -6.70 -17.68 -5.26
CA ILE A 42 -6.89 -18.11 -3.86
C ILE A 42 -6.08 -17.24 -2.89
N VAL A 43 -4.86 -16.83 -3.26
CA VAL A 43 -3.99 -16.06 -2.38
C VAL A 43 -4.26 -14.56 -2.45
N LEU A 44 -4.41 -14.01 -3.66
CA LEU A 44 -4.44 -12.56 -3.88
C LEU A 44 -5.84 -11.97 -3.81
N PHE A 45 -6.91 -12.76 -3.94
CA PHE A 45 -8.26 -12.20 -4.11
C PHE A 45 -9.36 -12.82 -3.24
N LEU A 46 -9.51 -14.16 -3.23
CA LEU A 46 -10.71 -14.78 -2.64
C LEU A 46 -10.91 -14.50 -1.13
N PRO A 47 -9.88 -14.62 -0.26
CA PRO A 47 -10.05 -14.40 1.17
C PRO A 47 -10.45 -12.97 1.48
N GLY A 48 -9.79 -12.00 0.86
CA GLY A 48 -10.08 -10.58 1.04
C GLY A 48 -11.39 -10.16 0.39
N PHE A 49 -11.80 -10.76 -0.73
CA PHE A 49 -13.13 -10.56 -1.30
C PHE A 49 -14.22 -11.05 -0.33
N ALA A 50 -14.08 -12.27 0.20
CA ALA A 50 -15.02 -12.85 1.15
C ALA A 50 -15.06 -12.05 2.46
N PHE A 51 -13.92 -11.59 2.96
CA PHE A 51 -13.83 -10.72 4.14
C PHE A 51 -14.47 -9.35 3.89
N THR A 52 -14.25 -8.75 2.71
CA THR A 52 -14.88 -7.49 2.30
C THR A 52 -16.40 -7.66 2.20
N LYS A 53 -16.89 -8.75 1.56
CA LYS A 53 -18.31 -9.18 1.58
C LYS A 53 -18.85 -9.29 3.00
N MET A 54 -18.10 -9.93 3.90
CA MET A 54 -18.49 -10.15 5.28
C MET A 54 -18.71 -8.84 6.01
N LEU A 55 -17.83 -7.86 5.81
CA LEU A 55 -17.95 -6.55 6.43
C LEU A 55 -18.98 -5.66 5.77
N PHE A 56 -19.13 -5.73 4.45
CA PHE A 56 -20.06 -4.91 3.66
C PHE A 56 -21.02 -5.81 2.88
N PRO A 57 -22.10 -6.31 3.53
CA PRO A 57 -23.06 -7.18 2.86
C PRO A 57 -23.76 -6.50 1.67
N ASP A 58 -24.04 -5.21 1.80
CA ASP A 58 -24.62 -4.41 0.72
C ASP A 58 -23.52 -3.72 -0.11
N TRP A 59 -23.08 -4.46 -1.12
CA TRP A 59 -21.91 -4.16 -1.97
C TRP A 59 -21.98 -2.85 -2.69
N ARG A 60 -23.19 -2.43 -2.97
CA ARG A 60 -23.45 -1.31 -3.83
C ARG A 60 -23.23 0.02 -3.06
N GLY A 61 -23.06 -0.02 -1.73
CA GLY A 61 -22.64 1.13 -0.92
C GLY A 61 -21.14 1.44 -0.99
N LEU A 62 -20.32 0.51 -1.51
CA LEU A 62 -18.91 0.73 -1.81
C LEU A 62 -18.73 0.95 -3.33
N GLY A 63 -17.82 1.85 -3.71
CA GLY A 63 -17.42 1.96 -5.11
C GLY A 63 -16.72 0.68 -5.56
N TYR A 64 -16.85 0.32 -6.84
CA TYR A 64 -16.21 -0.90 -7.35
C TYR A 64 -14.68 -0.87 -7.24
N ALA A 65 -14.07 0.32 -7.40
CA ALA A 65 -12.63 0.51 -7.18
C ALA A 65 -12.25 0.20 -5.72
N ASP A 66 -13.05 0.65 -4.76
CA ASP A 66 -12.83 0.38 -3.33
C ASP A 66 -12.97 -1.11 -3.04
N VAL A 67 -13.98 -1.77 -3.62
CA VAL A 67 -14.17 -3.21 -3.48
C VAL A 67 -12.96 -3.98 -4.01
N ALA A 68 -12.44 -3.61 -5.18
CA ALA A 68 -11.25 -4.23 -5.75
C ALA A 68 -10.00 -3.99 -4.88
N ALA A 69 -9.77 -2.74 -4.47
CA ALA A 69 -8.64 -2.36 -3.62
C ALA A 69 -8.68 -3.05 -2.24
N LEU A 70 -9.85 -3.08 -1.59
CA LEU A 70 -10.07 -3.79 -0.32
C LEU A 70 -9.90 -5.30 -0.50
N SER A 71 -10.44 -5.90 -1.56
CA SER A 71 -10.36 -7.35 -1.77
C SER A 71 -8.92 -7.82 -1.96
N LEU A 72 -8.15 -7.11 -2.80
CA LEU A 72 -6.74 -7.43 -3.03
C LEU A 72 -5.90 -7.13 -1.78
N GLY A 73 -6.04 -5.93 -1.22
CA GLY A 73 -5.26 -5.49 -0.08
C GLY A 73 -5.51 -6.30 1.21
N VAL A 74 -6.75 -6.68 1.48
CA VAL A 74 -7.09 -7.55 2.62
C VAL A 74 -6.55 -8.97 2.40
N SER A 75 -6.55 -9.48 1.17
CA SER A 75 -5.93 -10.79 0.87
C SER A 75 -4.42 -10.77 1.10
N LEU A 76 -3.76 -9.68 0.68
CA LEU A 76 -2.33 -9.45 0.96
C LEU A 76 -2.04 -9.31 2.46
N ALA A 77 -2.96 -8.74 3.24
CA ALA A 77 -2.81 -8.68 4.69
C ALA A 77 -3.04 -10.05 5.36
N LEU A 78 -4.04 -10.81 4.90
CA LEU A 78 -4.39 -12.11 5.49
C LEU A 78 -3.33 -13.18 5.21
N THR A 79 -2.77 -13.24 4.00
CA THR A 79 -1.86 -14.31 3.60
C THR A 79 -0.66 -14.49 4.56
N PRO A 80 0.18 -13.47 4.85
CA PRO A 80 1.30 -13.64 5.76
C PRO A 80 0.84 -13.94 7.20
N LEU A 81 -0.28 -13.38 7.66
CA LEU A 81 -0.84 -13.70 8.98
C LEU A 81 -1.26 -15.18 9.07
N THR A 82 -1.88 -15.72 8.01
CA THR A 82 -2.26 -17.15 7.96
C THR A 82 -1.04 -18.06 7.89
N ALA A 83 -0.03 -17.69 7.11
CA ALA A 83 1.24 -18.42 7.04
C ALA A 83 1.99 -18.41 8.37
N LEU A 84 1.95 -17.29 9.11
CA LEU A 84 2.52 -17.19 10.46
C LEU A 84 1.83 -18.16 11.42
N VAL A 85 0.49 -18.18 11.42
CA VAL A 85 -0.28 -19.14 12.24
C VAL A 85 0.07 -20.58 11.90
N LEU A 86 0.18 -20.91 10.60
CA LEU A 86 0.55 -22.26 10.15
C LEU A 86 1.97 -22.67 10.53
N ASN A 87 2.92 -21.73 10.57
CA ASN A 87 4.28 -22.03 11.01
C ASN A 87 4.33 -22.47 12.48
N TYR A 88 3.44 -21.96 13.34
CA TYR A 88 3.34 -22.40 14.73
C TYR A 88 2.37 -23.57 14.93
N ALA A 89 1.57 -23.93 13.92
CA ALA A 89 0.68 -25.08 13.97
C ALA A 89 1.43 -26.38 13.65
N SER A 90 0.98 -27.50 14.23
CA SER A 90 1.57 -28.83 14.01
C SER A 90 1.56 -29.28 12.54
N CYS A 91 0.64 -28.75 11.73
CA CYS A 91 0.54 -29.04 10.30
C CYS A 91 1.63 -28.36 9.44
N GLY A 92 2.29 -27.32 9.97
CA GLY A 92 3.33 -26.56 9.28
C GLY A 92 2.86 -25.82 8.02
N LEU A 93 3.79 -25.07 7.41
CA LEU A 93 3.60 -24.35 6.15
C LEU A 93 3.83 -25.29 4.96
N LYS A 94 2.85 -26.14 4.68
CA LYS A 94 2.82 -27.10 3.56
C LYS A 94 1.67 -26.80 2.62
N GLU A 95 1.74 -27.27 1.38
CA GLU A 95 0.69 -27.07 0.36
C GLU A 95 -0.72 -27.35 0.90
N GLY A 96 -0.95 -28.56 1.43
CA GLY A 96 -2.26 -28.96 1.94
C GLY A 96 -2.76 -28.09 3.10
N SER A 97 -1.87 -27.75 4.04
CA SER A 97 -2.19 -26.92 5.21
C SER A 97 -2.56 -25.48 4.82
N VAL A 98 -1.78 -24.88 3.91
CA VAL A 98 -2.01 -23.52 3.40
C VAL A 98 -3.32 -23.46 2.61
N LEU A 99 -3.54 -24.43 1.70
CA LEU A 99 -4.75 -24.48 0.88
C LEU A 99 -6.00 -24.66 1.75
N ALA A 100 -5.93 -25.57 2.72
CA ALA A 100 -7.04 -25.84 3.63
C ALA A 100 -7.38 -24.60 4.49
N LEU A 101 -6.39 -23.98 5.15
CA LEU A 101 -6.66 -22.83 6.03
C LEU A 101 -7.22 -21.63 5.26
N LEU A 102 -6.63 -21.27 4.12
CA LEU A 102 -7.14 -20.17 3.29
C LEU A 102 -8.55 -20.46 2.77
N SER A 103 -8.83 -21.70 2.35
CA SER A 103 -10.16 -22.09 1.87
C SER A 103 -11.19 -22.07 2.99
N VAL A 104 -10.86 -22.58 4.18
CA VAL A 104 -11.75 -22.57 5.35
C VAL A 104 -12.07 -21.14 5.78
N LEU A 105 -11.06 -20.26 5.89
CA LEU A 105 -11.27 -18.85 6.21
C LEU A 105 -12.16 -18.16 5.16
N THR A 106 -11.92 -18.43 3.88
CA THR A 106 -12.70 -17.87 2.77
C THR A 106 -14.17 -18.30 2.83
N ILE A 107 -14.45 -19.60 3.03
CA ILE A 107 -15.82 -20.10 3.18
C ILE A 107 -16.47 -19.55 4.45
N LEU A 108 -15.74 -19.48 5.56
CA LEU A 108 -16.25 -18.92 6.82
C LEU A 108 -16.67 -17.46 6.63
N PHE A 109 -15.83 -16.62 6.03
CA PHE A 109 -16.17 -15.23 5.75
C PHE A 109 -17.35 -15.11 4.79
N ALA A 110 -17.39 -15.93 3.73
CA ALA A 110 -18.50 -15.95 2.78
C ALA A 110 -19.83 -16.39 3.44
N ALA A 111 -19.78 -17.37 4.35
CA ALA A 111 -20.95 -17.84 5.10
C ALA A 111 -21.47 -16.77 6.07
N ILE A 112 -20.57 -16.10 6.81
CA ILE A 112 -20.94 -14.98 7.67
C ILE A 112 -21.53 -13.84 6.83
N ALA A 113 -20.95 -13.54 5.66
CA ALA A 113 -21.49 -12.54 4.74
C ALA A 113 -22.91 -12.89 4.29
N LEU A 114 -23.16 -14.15 3.92
CA LEU A 114 -24.48 -14.64 3.52
C LEU A 114 -25.51 -14.49 4.65
N VAL A 115 -25.14 -14.88 5.86
CA VAL A 115 -26.00 -14.76 7.05
C VAL A 115 -26.33 -13.30 7.32
N ARG A 116 -25.34 -12.41 7.31
CA ARG A 116 -25.55 -10.97 7.50
C ARG A 116 -26.43 -10.36 6.41
N GLN A 117 -26.23 -10.75 5.16
CA GLN A 117 -27.04 -10.27 4.04
C GLN A 117 -28.52 -10.69 4.20
N ARG A 118 -28.78 -11.91 4.67
CA ARG A 118 -30.14 -12.38 4.99
C ARG A 118 -30.80 -11.54 6.09
N PHE A 119 -30.06 -11.24 7.16
CA PHE A 119 -30.57 -10.40 8.24
C PHE A 119 -30.91 -8.99 7.77
N CYS A 120 -30.02 -8.35 6.99
CA CYS A 120 -30.28 -7.01 6.44
C CYS A 120 -31.47 -7.00 5.46
N ALA A 121 -31.56 -7.98 4.55
CA ALA A 121 -32.66 -8.07 3.58
C ALA A 121 -34.03 -8.28 4.26
N ARG A 122 -34.06 -8.90 5.44
CA ARG A 122 -35.30 -9.08 6.23
C ARG A 122 -35.73 -7.80 6.95
N GLN A 123 -34.79 -6.88 7.21
CA GLN A 123 -35.03 -5.66 7.98
C GLN A 123 -35.38 -4.45 7.10
N GLU A 124 -35.00 -4.47 5.82
CA GLU A 124 -35.35 -3.43 4.85
C GLU A 124 -36.80 -3.59 4.34
N ARG A 125 -37.72 -2.71 4.78
CA ARG A 125 -38.90 -2.35 3.97
C ARG A 125 -38.41 -1.60 2.72
N PRO A 126 -39.10 -1.68 1.56
CA PRO A 126 -38.67 -1.04 0.31
C PRO A 126 -38.73 0.48 0.47
N SER A 127 -37.69 1.06 1.03
CA SER A 127 -37.48 2.49 1.18
C SER A 127 -36.59 2.93 0.02
N ASN A 128 -37.06 3.99 -0.64
CA ASN A 128 -36.58 4.54 -1.90
C ASN A 128 -35.21 5.24 -1.71
N LYS A 129 -34.20 4.53 -1.21
CA LYS A 129 -32.82 5.00 -1.27
C LYS A 129 -32.40 4.85 -2.72
N ALA A 130 -32.33 5.99 -3.41
CA ALA A 130 -31.77 6.12 -4.74
C ALA A 130 -30.38 5.47 -4.74
N TYR A 131 -30.37 4.22 -5.18
CA TYR A 131 -29.20 3.37 -5.13
C TYR A 131 -28.24 3.94 -6.17
N ARG A 132 -27.04 4.38 -5.75
CA ARG A 132 -26.00 4.85 -6.68
C ARG A 132 -25.52 3.63 -7.49
N ARG A 133 -26.27 3.26 -8.53
CA ARG A 133 -25.85 2.28 -9.54
C ARG A 133 -24.74 2.94 -10.36
N THR A 134 -23.50 2.84 -9.91
CA THR A 134 -22.34 3.17 -10.73
C THR A 134 -21.94 1.91 -11.50
N SER A 135 -22.79 1.41 -12.40
CA SER A 135 -22.36 0.30 -13.27
C SER A 135 -21.05 0.67 -13.96
N PHE A 136 -20.04 -0.21 -13.92
CA PHE A 136 -18.83 -0.06 -14.72
C PHE A 136 -19.24 0.09 -16.19
N GLY A 137 -19.15 1.29 -16.76
CA GLY A 137 -19.05 1.42 -18.19
C GLY A 137 -17.75 0.76 -18.66
N CYS A 138 -17.72 0.19 -19.87
CA CYS A 138 -16.46 -0.29 -20.47
C CYS A 138 -15.30 0.74 -20.39
N PRO A 139 -15.54 2.07 -20.53
CA PRO A 139 -14.47 3.06 -20.38
C PRO A 139 -13.90 3.12 -18.96
N GLU A 140 -14.73 3.05 -17.92
CA GLU A 140 -14.27 3.09 -16.53
C GLU A 140 -13.42 1.87 -16.19
N ALA A 141 -13.83 0.68 -16.68
CA ALA A 141 -13.09 -0.56 -16.45
C ALA A 141 -11.71 -0.50 -17.10
N PHE A 142 -11.63 0.08 -18.30
CA PHE A 142 -10.37 0.32 -18.98
C PHE A 142 -9.46 1.29 -18.23
N LEU A 143 -10.00 2.44 -17.77
CA LEU A 143 -9.23 3.42 -16.98
C LEU A 143 -8.72 2.85 -15.65
N PHE A 144 -9.46 1.92 -15.04
CA PHE A 144 -9.03 1.23 -13.83
C PHE A 144 -7.97 0.16 -14.11
N ALA A 145 -8.15 -0.64 -15.17
CA ALA A 145 -7.30 -1.78 -15.47
C ALA A 145 -5.97 -1.39 -16.14
N LEU A 146 -5.96 -0.38 -17.01
CA LEU A 146 -4.79 -0.01 -17.80
C LEU A 146 -3.55 0.34 -16.94
N PRO A 147 -3.65 1.22 -15.91
CA PRO A 147 -2.50 1.54 -15.07
C PRO A 147 -1.96 0.32 -14.33
N PHE A 148 -2.84 -0.58 -13.88
CA PHE A 148 -2.46 -1.80 -13.18
C PHE A 148 -1.76 -2.80 -14.10
N VAL A 149 -2.31 -3.05 -15.29
CA VAL A 149 -1.68 -3.93 -16.28
C VAL A 149 -0.29 -3.40 -16.65
N LEU A 150 -0.18 -2.10 -16.91
CA LEU A 150 1.11 -1.46 -17.18
C LEU A 150 2.08 -1.61 -16.01
N ALA A 151 1.61 -1.40 -14.78
CA ALA A 151 2.41 -1.56 -13.57
C ALA A 151 2.94 -2.98 -13.39
N VAL A 152 2.11 -3.99 -13.65
CA VAL A 152 2.50 -5.42 -13.62
C VAL A 152 3.55 -5.69 -14.69
N CYS A 153 3.31 -5.26 -15.93
CA CYS A 153 4.27 -5.44 -17.03
C CYS A 153 5.64 -4.83 -16.66
N LEU A 154 5.67 -3.59 -16.18
CA LEU A 154 6.90 -2.88 -15.85
C LEU A 154 7.63 -3.43 -14.61
N ARG A 155 6.93 -4.10 -13.69
CA ARG A 155 7.55 -4.68 -12.48
C ARG A 155 8.01 -6.12 -12.69
N VAL A 156 7.33 -6.87 -13.57
CA VAL A 156 7.59 -8.30 -13.81
C VAL A 156 8.54 -8.51 -14.99
N TYR A 157 8.67 -7.57 -15.94
CA TYR A 157 9.54 -7.74 -17.12
C TYR A 157 11.00 -8.12 -16.80
N PRO A 158 11.67 -7.63 -15.73
CA PRO A 158 13.07 -7.97 -15.50
C PRO A 158 13.24 -9.48 -15.24
N PHE A 159 12.28 -10.08 -14.53
CA PHE A 159 12.23 -11.52 -14.31
C PHE A 159 11.90 -12.28 -15.60
N LEU A 160 10.97 -11.80 -16.41
CA LEU A 160 10.62 -12.47 -17.67
C LEU A 160 11.78 -12.54 -18.66
N ILE A 161 12.66 -11.53 -18.66
CA ILE A 161 13.85 -11.49 -19.54
C ILE A 161 14.99 -12.32 -18.97
N SER A 162 15.30 -12.16 -17.67
CA SER A 162 16.50 -12.76 -17.08
C SER A 162 16.30 -14.16 -16.50
N GLY A 163 15.06 -14.53 -16.16
CA GLY A 163 14.75 -15.72 -15.38
C GLY A 163 15.17 -15.65 -13.90
N LEU A 164 15.69 -14.51 -13.45
CA LEU A 164 16.20 -14.28 -12.10
C LEU A 164 15.42 -13.17 -11.39
N PRO A 165 15.33 -13.18 -10.05
CA PRO A 165 14.72 -12.09 -9.30
C PRO A 165 15.47 -10.79 -9.55
N PHE A 166 14.73 -9.69 -9.66
CA PHE A 166 15.32 -8.36 -9.74
C PHE A 166 15.84 -7.95 -8.34
N SER A 167 17.04 -7.35 -8.30
CA SER A 167 17.78 -6.97 -7.07
C SER A 167 18.50 -8.11 -6.34
N VAL A 168 19.70 -7.81 -5.85
CA VAL A 168 20.51 -8.70 -4.99
C VAL A 168 19.92 -8.86 -3.58
N ASP A 169 19.08 -7.92 -3.14
CA ASP A 169 18.42 -8.00 -1.83
C ASP A 169 17.32 -9.08 -1.79
N ALA A 170 17.02 -9.71 -2.93
CA ALA A 170 16.05 -10.78 -3.05
C ALA A 170 16.47 -12.09 -2.37
N TRP A 171 17.78 -12.38 -2.35
CA TRP A 171 18.29 -13.71 -1.98
C TRP A 171 17.99 -14.09 -0.52
N PRO A 172 18.12 -13.21 0.48
CA PRO A 172 17.76 -13.54 1.86
C PRO A 172 16.29 -13.92 2.02
N SER A 173 15.36 -13.13 1.45
CA SER A 173 13.92 -13.42 1.53
C SER A 173 13.54 -14.73 0.83
N ILE A 174 14.14 -14.99 -0.33
CA ILE A 174 13.94 -16.26 -1.05
C ILE A 174 14.46 -17.44 -0.22
N LYS A 175 15.66 -17.32 0.33
CA LYS A 175 16.25 -18.39 1.14
C LYS A 175 15.44 -18.66 2.40
N TYR A 176 14.92 -17.62 3.03
CA TYR A 176 14.06 -17.75 4.20
C TYR A 176 12.76 -18.50 3.84
N ALA A 177 12.12 -18.16 2.72
CA ALA A 177 10.93 -18.87 2.25
C ALA A 177 11.20 -20.35 1.93
N GLU A 178 12.38 -20.69 1.40
CA GLU A 178 12.81 -22.10 1.24
C GLU A 178 12.90 -22.82 2.59
N VAL A 179 13.56 -22.22 3.58
CA VAL A 179 13.71 -22.83 4.91
C VAL A 179 12.35 -23.01 5.59
N LEU A 180 11.43 -22.05 5.44
CA LEU A 180 10.06 -22.19 5.92
C LEU A 180 9.37 -23.40 5.30
N LEU A 181 9.45 -23.58 3.98
CA LEU A 181 8.82 -24.73 3.32
C LEU A 181 9.43 -26.07 3.70
N GLU A 182 10.75 -26.12 3.87
CA GLU A 182 11.47 -27.35 4.20
C GLU A 182 11.30 -27.78 5.67
N ARG A 183 11.23 -26.81 6.59
CA ARG A 183 11.37 -27.07 8.02
C ARG A 183 10.15 -26.71 8.86
N SER A 184 9.11 -26.11 8.30
CA SER A 184 7.91 -25.76 9.08
C SER A 184 7.21 -27.01 9.65
N PRO A 185 6.78 -26.97 10.93
CA PRO A 185 6.88 -25.84 11.86
C PRO A 185 8.31 -25.60 12.37
N VAL A 186 8.80 -24.36 12.28
CA VAL A 186 10.15 -23.98 12.69
C VAL A 186 10.13 -22.77 13.61
N ARG A 187 11.05 -22.73 14.58
CA ARG A 187 11.28 -21.51 15.36
C ARG A 187 11.81 -20.43 14.43
N LEU A 188 11.15 -19.28 14.41
CA LEU A 188 11.55 -18.16 13.56
C LEU A 188 12.87 -17.52 14.05
N GLU A 189 13.20 -17.71 15.33
CA GLU A 189 14.42 -17.25 15.99
C GLU A 189 15.54 -18.30 15.92
N GLY A 190 16.75 -17.89 15.48
CA GLY A 190 17.97 -18.70 15.59
C GLY A 190 18.98 -18.51 14.46
N GLU A 191 20.15 -19.14 14.60
CA GLU A 191 21.28 -19.07 13.64
C GLU A 191 20.90 -19.49 12.20
N LEU A 192 19.86 -20.31 12.04
CA LEU A 192 19.44 -20.85 10.74
C LEU A 192 18.70 -19.83 9.86
N LEU A 193 17.97 -18.91 10.48
CA LEU A 193 17.07 -17.97 9.80
C LEU A 193 17.51 -16.50 9.92
N GLY A 194 18.55 -16.23 10.73
CA GLY A 194 19.02 -14.86 10.99
C GLY A 194 18.04 -14.08 11.86
N SER A 195 18.01 -12.75 11.70
CA SER A 195 17.07 -11.92 12.47
C SER A 195 15.62 -12.16 12.05
N CYS A 196 14.72 -12.19 13.04
CA CYS A 196 13.27 -12.37 12.89
C CYS A 196 12.55 -11.16 12.27
N ASP A 197 13.30 -10.19 11.75
CA ASP A 197 12.72 -8.94 11.32
C ASP A 197 12.18 -9.09 9.88
N GLU A 198 11.01 -8.51 9.66
CA GLU A 198 10.41 -8.35 8.32
C GLU A 198 10.06 -9.71 7.67
N LEU A 199 8.99 -10.34 8.18
CA LEU A 199 8.57 -11.69 7.84
C LEU A 199 7.48 -11.75 6.75
N GLY A 200 6.77 -10.64 6.51
CA GLY A 200 5.55 -10.65 5.70
C GLY A 200 5.74 -11.14 4.26
N ASP A 201 6.75 -10.63 3.54
CA ASP A 201 7.08 -11.05 2.18
C ASP A 201 7.57 -12.50 2.12
N ARG A 202 8.32 -12.94 3.14
CA ARG A 202 8.86 -14.30 3.26
C ARG A 202 7.74 -15.33 3.48
N LEU A 203 6.82 -15.03 4.39
CA LEU A 203 5.65 -15.84 4.71
C LEU A 203 4.68 -15.91 3.52
N PHE A 204 4.43 -14.77 2.87
CA PHE A 204 3.68 -14.74 1.61
C PHE A 204 4.37 -15.57 0.53
N GLY A 205 5.68 -15.39 0.35
CA GLY A 205 6.51 -16.11 -0.60
C GLY A 205 6.46 -17.62 -0.41
N ALA A 206 6.55 -18.09 0.83
CA ALA A 206 6.39 -19.49 1.17
C ALA A 206 4.97 -20.00 0.84
N ALA A 207 3.92 -19.27 1.24
CA ALA A 207 2.54 -19.65 0.97
C ALA A 207 2.23 -19.77 -0.54
N ILE A 208 2.61 -18.76 -1.34
CA ILE A 208 2.36 -18.78 -2.78
C ILE A 208 3.21 -19.85 -3.48
N SER A 209 4.44 -20.09 -3.02
CA SER A 209 5.29 -21.17 -3.55
C SER A 209 4.69 -22.54 -3.26
N ALA A 210 4.16 -22.78 -2.06
CA ALA A 210 3.51 -24.04 -1.71
C ALA A 210 2.30 -24.32 -2.61
N LEU A 211 1.45 -23.31 -2.85
CA LEU A 211 0.24 -23.48 -3.65
C LEU A 211 0.52 -23.56 -5.15
N THR A 212 1.46 -22.79 -5.66
CA THR A 212 1.85 -22.89 -7.08
C THR A 212 2.68 -24.15 -7.35
N GLY A 213 3.38 -24.66 -6.34
CA GLY A 213 4.40 -25.71 -6.45
C GLY A 213 5.68 -25.25 -7.17
N LEU A 214 5.82 -23.95 -7.39
CA LEU A 214 7.06 -23.35 -7.88
C LEU A 214 8.06 -23.25 -6.73
N LYS A 215 9.36 -23.39 -7.05
CA LYS A 215 10.43 -23.04 -6.11
C LYS A 215 10.33 -21.55 -5.74
N PRO A 216 10.63 -21.17 -4.48
CA PRO A 216 10.57 -19.77 -4.02
C PRO A 216 11.28 -18.78 -4.96
N LEU A 217 12.43 -19.18 -5.52
CA LEU A 217 13.17 -18.38 -6.50
C LEU A 217 12.30 -17.87 -7.66
N ARG A 218 11.47 -18.75 -8.26
CA ARG A 218 10.61 -18.38 -9.40
C ARG A 218 9.29 -17.78 -8.95
N ALA A 219 8.70 -18.33 -7.88
CA ALA A 219 7.42 -17.87 -7.38
C ALA A 219 7.52 -16.41 -6.91
N MET A 220 8.49 -16.10 -6.05
CA MET A 220 8.62 -14.77 -5.47
C MET A 220 9.04 -13.74 -6.52
N ALA A 221 9.92 -14.09 -7.46
CA ALA A 221 10.33 -13.20 -8.55
C ALA A 221 9.16 -12.72 -9.45
N PHE A 222 8.06 -13.48 -9.51
CA PHE A 222 6.86 -13.08 -10.24
C PHE A 222 5.78 -12.50 -9.33
N PHE A 223 5.45 -13.19 -8.24
CA PHE A 223 4.29 -12.88 -7.40
C PHE A 223 4.50 -11.72 -6.44
N LEU A 224 5.72 -11.44 -5.99
CA LEU A 224 5.97 -10.28 -5.13
C LEU A 224 5.81 -8.97 -5.91
N PRO A 225 6.41 -8.80 -7.11
CA PRO A 225 6.20 -7.61 -7.93
C PRO A 225 4.74 -7.45 -8.38
N LEU A 226 4.03 -8.56 -8.65
CA LEU A 226 2.59 -8.56 -8.91
C LEU A 226 1.78 -8.06 -7.71
N ALA A 227 2.10 -8.52 -6.49
CA ALA A 227 1.48 -8.05 -5.27
C ALA A 227 1.76 -6.55 -5.06
N GLY A 228 3.02 -6.13 -5.23
CA GLY A 228 3.43 -4.72 -5.16
C GLY A 228 2.65 -3.83 -6.14
N ALA A 229 2.42 -4.28 -7.37
CA ALA A 229 1.67 -3.54 -8.39
C ALA A 229 0.21 -3.26 -8.01
N THR A 230 -0.38 -3.99 -7.04
CA THR A 230 -1.75 -3.71 -6.56
C THR A 230 -1.86 -2.36 -5.86
N SER A 231 -0.75 -1.77 -5.42
CA SER A 231 -0.69 -0.40 -4.87
C SER A 231 -1.30 0.65 -5.79
N ILE A 232 -1.17 0.45 -7.11
CA ILE A 232 -1.74 1.32 -8.13
C ILE A 232 -3.27 1.33 -8.07
N LEU A 233 -3.88 0.18 -7.75
CA LEU A 233 -5.33 0.08 -7.58
C LEU A 233 -5.80 0.75 -6.29
N MET A 234 -5.01 0.65 -5.20
CA MET A 234 -5.31 1.36 -3.95
C MET A 234 -5.19 2.88 -4.13
N LEU A 235 -4.16 3.36 -4.85
CA LEU A 235 -4.03 4.77 -5.21
C LEU A 235 -5.21 5.22 -6.07
N TYR A 236 -5.60 4.43 -7.07
CA TYR A 236 -6.75 4.73 -7.91
C TYR A 236 -8.02 4.92 -7.06
N ALA A 237 -8.34 3.96 -6.18
CA ALA A 237 -9.49 4.03 -5.30
C ALA A 237 -9.45 5.29 -4.41
N LEU A 238 -8.29 5.54 -3.77
CA LEU A 238 -8.04 6.67 -2.89
C LEU A 238 -8.32 8.02 -3.57
N VAL A 239 -7.83 8.19 -4.79
CA VAL A 239 -7.96 9.47 -5.52
C VAL A 239 -9.36 9.63 -6.11
N ARG A 240 -10.00 8.54 -6.54
CA ARG A 240 -11.32 8.58 -7.17
C ARG A 240 -12.39 9.13 -6.24
N GLU A 241 -12.35 8.75 -4.95
CA GLU A 241 -13.33 9.19 -3.95
C GLU A 241 -13.28 10.71 -3.73
N ILE A 242 -12.08 11.31 -3.77
CA ILE A 242 -11.87 12.73 -3.42
C ILE A 242 -11.87 13.64 -4.66
N TYR A 243 -11.21 13.24 -5.74
CA TYR A 243 -10.92 14.09 -6.91
C TYR A 243 -11.53 13.57 -8.22
N GLY A 244 -12.20 12.42 -8.20
CA GLY A 244 -12.84 11.83 -9.36
C GLY A 244 -11.91 11.01 -10.27
N GLU A 245 -12.48 10.46 -11.33
CA GLU A 245 -11.86 9.42 -12.15
C GLU A 245 -10.66 9.89 -12.98
N ARG A 246 -10.71 11.13 -13.50
CA ARG A 246 -9.62 11.67 -14.32
C ARG A 246 -8.33 11.82 -13.52
N ALA A 247 -8.42 12.48 -12.37
CA ALA A 247 -7.29 12.63 -11.46
C ALA A 247 -6.78 11.28 -10.97
N SER A 248 -7.69 10.34 -10.68
CA SER A 248 -7.35 8.98 -10.27
C SER A 248 -6.58 8.20 -11.33
N PHE A 249 -7.05 8.22 -12.58
CA PHE A 249 -6.36 7.61 -13.70
C PHE A 249 -4.96 8.21 -13.91
N LEU A 250 -4.85 9.55 -13.93
CA LEU A 250 -3.58 10.23 -14.14
C LEU A 250 -2.58 9.97 -13.01
N ALA A 251 -3.00 10.06 -11.74
CA ALA A 251 -2.13 9.78 -10.60
C ALA A 251 -1.63 8.33 -10.62
N SER A 252 -2.52 7.39 -10.96
CA SER A 252 -2.20 5.96 -11.06
C SER A 252 -1.25 5.66 -12.22
N MET A 253 -1.44 6.31 -13.39
CA MET A 253 -0.53 6.17 -14.54
C MET A 253 0.85 6.74 -14.25
N LEU A 254 0.92 7.91 -13.60
CA LEU A 254 2.19 8.53 -13.20
C LEU A 254 2.95 7.65 -12.22
N LEU A 255 2.28 7.08 -11.19
CA LEU A 255 2.94 6.16 -10.27
C LEU A 255 3.30 4.82 -10.92
N ALA A 256 2.43 4.27 -11.78
CA ALA A 256 2.67 3.01 -12.48
C ALA A 256 3.94 3.04 -13.34
N THR A 257 4.26 4.22 -13.90
CA THR A 257 5.39 4.48 -14.81
C THR A 257 6.60 5.15 -14.14
N ALA A 258 6.52 5.45 -12.84
CA ALA A 258 7.59 6.13 -12.12
C ALA A 258 8.80 5.20 -11.93
N PHE A 259 9.91 5.52 -12.60
CA PHE A 259 11.11 4.70 -12.65
C PHE A 259 11.66 4.31 -11.27
N THR A 260 11.71 5.24 -10.33
CA THR A 260 12.21 5.00 -8.97
C THR A 260 11.34 4.01 -8.20
N ASP A 261 10.01 4.14 -8.30
CA ASP A 261 9.06 3.21 -7.69
C ASP A 261 9.13 1.82 -8.35
N ILE A 262 9.22 1.77 -9.69
CA ILE A 262 9.34 0.52 -10.44
C ILE A 262 10.60 -0.24 -10.03
N ILE A 263 11.77 0.41 -9.96
CA ILE A 263 13.02 -0.27 -9.58
C ILE A 263 12.91 -0.89 -8.20
N LEU A 264 12.33 -0.17 -7.24
CA LEU A 264 12.17 -0.71 -5.90
C LEU A 264 11.19 -1.90 -5.90
N THR A 265 10.02 -1.71 -6.49
CA THR A 265 8.89 -2.65 -6.41
C THR A 265 8.94 -3.79 -7.43
N ALA A 266 9.90 -3.79 -8.36
CA ALA A 266 10.24 -4.94 -9.18
C ALA A 266 11.06 -5.99 -8.39
N GLY A 267 11.66 -5.60 -7.27
CA GLY A 267 12.48 -6.48 -6.45
C GLY A 267 11.68 -7.36 -5.49
N VAL A 268 12.25 -8.50 -5.12
CA VAL A 268 11.71 -9.38 -4.07
C VAL A 268 12.15 -8.84 -2.71
N LYS A 269 11.42 -7.87 -2.17
CA LYS A 269 11.75 -7.24 -0.89
C LYS A 269 10.51 -7.01 -0.02
N GLY A 270 10.74 -6.85 1.29
CA GLY A 270 9.71 -6.44 2.24
C GLY A 270 9.04 -5.13 1.84
N GLU A 271 9.79 -4.16 1.30
CA GLU A 271 9.26 -2.87 0.85
C GLU A 271 8.23 -3.05 -0.27
N THR A 272 8.50 -3.94 -1.23
CA THR A 272 7.59 -4.25 -2.35
C THR A 272 6.25 -4.75 -1.85
N TYR A 273 6.27 -5.66 -0.87
CA TYR A 273 5.06 -6.23 -0.28
C TYR A 273 4.34 -5.25 0.67
N ALA A 274 5.09 -4.41 1.37
CA ALA A 274 4.55 -3.38 2.27
C ALA A 274 3.86 -2.23 1.52
N HIS A 275 4.27 -1.96 0.29
CA HIS A 275 3.77 -0.83 -0.52
C HIS A 275 2.22 -0.82 -0.69
N PRO A 276 1.56 -1.91 -1.13
CA PRO A 276 0.09 -1.95 -1.18
C PRO A 276 -0.58 -1.86 0.19
N LEU A 277 0.04 -2.38 1.25
CA LEU A 277 -0.53 -2.40 2.60
C LEU A 277 -0.61 -0.99 3.22
N TYR A 278 0.43 -0.16 3.08
CA TYR A 278 0.35 1.21 3.61
C TYR A 278 -0.64 2.07 2.82
N MET A 279 -0.69 1.92 1.49
CA MET A 279 -1.67 2.59 0.64
C MET A 279 -3.10 2.24 1.07
N LEU A 280 -3.34 0.97 1.40
CA LEU A 280 -4.61 0.51 1.94
C LEU A 280 -4.93 1.14 3.30
N LEU A 281 -3.96 1.31 4.20
CA LEU A 281 -4.19 2.01 5.48
C LEU A 281 -4.57 3.48 5.27
N ILE A 282 -3.95 4.16 4.30
CA ILE A 282 -4.32 5.54 3.94
C ILE A 282 -5.73 5.57 3.34
N LEU A 283 -6.07 4.63 2.45
CA LEU A 283 -7.45 4.49 1.92
C LEU A 283 -8.47 4.28 3.05
N LEU A 284 -8.20 3.37 4.00
CA LEU A 284 -9.08 3.12 5.14
C LEU A 284 -9.21 4.32 6.08
N PHE A 285 -8.16 5.13 6.21
CA PHE A 285 -8.18 6.38 6.96
C PHE A 285 -9.08 7.43 6.28
N LEU A 286 -8.97 7.57 4.97
CA LEU A 286 -9.67 8.58 4.17
C LEU A 286 -11.13 8.23 3.85
N HIS A 287 -11.45 6.94 3.77
CA HIS A 287 -12.78 6.46 3.39
C HIS A 287 -13.87 7.20 4.19
N GLU A 288 -14.98 7.56 3.57
CA GLU A 288 -16.12 8.17 4.26
C GLU A 288 -17.24 7.14 4.50
N GLY A 289 -17.94 7.19 5.64
CA GLY A 289 -19.15 6.39 5.86
C GLY A 289 -18.97 4.91 6.30
N MET A 290 -17.74 4.41 6.48
CA MET A 290 -17.52 3.08 7.05
C MET A 290 -17.91 3.03 8.54
N VAL A 291 -18.64 1.98 8.95
CA VAL A 291 -18.99 1.76 10.36
C VAL A 291 -17.73 1.61 11.22
N PHE A 292 -17.70 2.30 12.37
CA PHE A 292 -16.54 2.44 13.27
C PHE A 292 -15.79 1.13 13.54
N TRP A 293 -16.46 0.10 14.09
CA TRP A 293 -15.81 -1.17 14.45
C TRP A 293 -15.26 -1.93 13.23
N LYS A 294 -15.92 -1.83 12.06
CA LYS A 294 -15.44 -2.47 10.83
C LYS A 294 -14.13 -1.83 10.36
N ARG A 295 -14.07 -0.50 10.42
CA ARG A 295 -12.86 0.27 10.07
C ARG A 295 -11.71 -0.08 11.00
N ILE A 296 -11.95 -0.08 12.31
CA ILE A 296 -10.92 -0.44 13.30
C ILE A 296 -10.42 -1.85 13.07
N LEU A 297 -11.31 -2.83 12.85
CA LEU A 297 -10.92 -4.21 12.61
C LEU A 297 -10.03 -4.33 11.35
N LEU A 298 -10.48 -3.77 10.23
CA LEU A 298 -9.71 -3.77 8.97
C LEU A 298 -8.36 -3.10 9.14
N PHE A 299 -8.36 -1.88 9.69
CA PHE A 299 -7.16 -1.08 9.87
C PHE A 299 -6.16 -1.78 10.80
N SER A 300 -6.63 -2.38 11.91
CA SER A 300 -5.77 -3.10 12.86
C SER A 300 -5.16 -4.35 12.22
N MET A 301 -5.92 -5.11 11.45
CA MET A 301 -5.43 -6.32 10.77
C MET A 301 -4.40 -5.98 9.69
N VAL A 302 -4.70 -4.99 8.84
CA VAL A 302 -3.77 -4.52 7.80
C VAL A 302 -2.53 -3.90 8.43
N GLY A 303 -2.68 -3.14 9.52
CA GLY A 303 -1.58 -2.57 10.29
C GLY A 303 -0.66 -3.63 10.87
N ALA A 304 -1.22 -4.70 11.47
CA ALA A 304 -0.44 -5.81 11.99
C ALA A 304 0.34 -6.52 10.87
N SER A 305 -0.28 -6.73 9.71
CA SER A 305 0.43 -7.29 8.54
C SER A 305 1.52 -6.35 8.02
N LEU A 306 1.29 -5.03 8.02
CA LEU A 306 2.30 -4.06 7.59
C LEU A 306 3.50 -4.04 8.52
N VAL A 307 3.26 -4.05 9.84
CA VAL A 307 4.31 -4.10 10.86
C VAL A 307 5.12 -5.39 10.75
N LEU A 308 4.45 -6.53 10.57
CA LEU A 308 5.08 -7.82 10.33
C LEU A 308 5.92 -7.85 9.04
N THR A 309 5.48 -7.11 8.01
CA THR A 309 6.17 -7.05 6.72
C THR A 309 7.39 -6.13 6.78
N HIS A 310 7.21 -4.91 7.28
CA HIS A 310 8.24 -3.88 7.25
C HIS A 310 7.94 -2.78 8.28
N TYR A 311 8.54 -2.87 9.46
CA TYR A 311 8.25 -1.96 10.58
C TYR A 311 8.61 -0.51 10.28
N TYR A 312 9.67 -0.24 9.50
CA TYR A 312 10.03 1.12 9.10
C TYR A 312 8.96 1.76 8.18
N THR A 313 8.41 1.00 7.22
CA THR A 313 7.26 1.43 6.43
C THR A 313 6.05 1.70 7.33
N ALA A 314 5.80 0.85 8.33
CA ALA A 314 4.73 1.05 9.30
C ALA A 314 4.92 2.33 10.14
N MET A 315 6.14 2.60 10.63
CA MET A 315 6.49 3.83 11.35
C MET A 315 6.22 5.07 10.50
N LEU A 316 6.70 5.09 9.26
CA LEU A 316 6.49 6.20 8.35
C LEU A 316 5.00 6.42 8.07
N THR A 317 4.26 5.33 7.87
CA THR A 317 2.80 5.36 7.67
C THR A 317 2.10 5.92 8.89
N ALA A 318 2.50 5.54 10.10
CA ALA A 318 1.95 6.08 11.34
C ALA A 318 2.17 7.61 11.43
N THR A 319 3.36 8.09 11.08
CA THR A 319 3.69 9.53 11.06
C THR A 319 2.86 10.28 10.01
N ILE A 320 2.72 9.73 8.80
CA ILE A 320 1.88 10.30 7.73
C ILE A 320 0.43 10.41 8.20
N LEU A 321 -0.13 9.32 8.75
CA LEU A 321 -1.50 9.28 9.24
C LEU A 321 -1.72 10.20 10.45
N ALA A 322 -0.73 10.36 11.34
CA ALA A 322 -0.80 11.30 12.45
C ALA A 322 -0.85 12.75 11.95
N SER A 323 0.00 13.10 10.99
CA SER A 323 -0.01 14.42 10.32
C SER A 323 -1.34 14.71 9.64
N MET A 324 -1.83 13.76 8.82
CA MET A 324 -3.16 13.87 8.18
C MET A 324 -4.29 13.93 9.21
N GLY A 325 -4.16 13.21 10.32
CA GLY A 325 -5.08 13.18 11.45
C GLY A 325 -5.24 14.53 12.12
N ILE A 326 -4.12 15.16 12.50
CA ILE A 326 -4.08 16.50 13.10
C ILE A 326 -4.62 17.53 12.11
N ALA A 327 -4.22 17.46 10.83
CA ALA A 327 -4.73 18.35 9.79
C ALA A 327 -6.25 18.25 9.61
N THR A 328 -6.80 17.03 9.67
CA THR A 328 -8.24 16.78 9.59
C THR A 328 -8.98 17.41 10.78
N LEU A 329 -8.44 17.30 11.99
CA LEU A 329 -9.02 17.94 13.19
C LEU A 329 -9.05 19.46 13.04
N ILE A 330 -7.95 20.07 12.62
CA ILE A 330 -7.86 21.53 12.43
C ILE A 330 -8.86 21.99 11.36
N SER A 331 -8.93 21.26 10.23
CA SER A 331 -9.86 21.55 9.14
C SER A 331 -11.32 21.50 9.59
N ARG A 332 -11.69 20.46 10.35
CA ARG A 332 -13.06 20.30 10.87
C ARG A 332 -13.40 21.33 11.94
N TRP A 333 -12.47 21.61 12.84
CA TRP A 333 -12.64 22.62 13.87
C TRP A 333 -12.95 24.00 13.28
N LYS A 334 -12.25 24.40 12.22
CA LYS A 334 -12.49 25.68 11.52
C LYS A 334 -13.89 25.81 10.92
N VAL A 335 -14.49 24.69 10.50
CA VAL A 335 -15.84 24.68 9.89
C VAL A 335 -16.92 24.41 10.95
N GLY A 336 -16.56 24.32 12.24
CA GLY A 336 -17.50 23.97 13.32
C GLY A 336 -18.06 22.54 13.20
N ALA A 337 -17.39 21.66 12.45
CA ALA A 337 -17.81 20.29 12.25
C ALA A 337 -17.38 19.40 13.43
N ARG A 338 -18.12 18.31 13.66
CA ARG A 338 -17.79 17.33 14.70
C ARG A 338 -16.41 16.73 14.45
N LEU A 339 -15.54 16.80 15.47
CA LEU A 339 -14.22 16.16 15.45
C LEU A 339 -14.41 14.65 15.31
N GLY A 340 -13.79 14.08 14.27
CA GLY A 340 -13.87 12.65 14.01
C GLY A 340 -12.83 11.93 14.86
N ALA A 341 -13.24 11.17 15.88
CA ALA A 341 -12.32 10.45 16.77
C ALA A 341 -11.33 9.52 16.01
N TYR A 342 -11.72 9.04 14.83
CA TYR A 342 -10.88 8.20 13.96
C TYR A 342 -9.59 8.88 13.48
N SER A 343 -9.57 10.21 13.39
CA SER A 343 -8.38 10.92 12.89
C SER A 343 -7.17 10.75 13.82
N LEU A 344 -7.39 10.44 15.10
CA LEU A 344 -6.33 10.12 16.06
C LEU A 344 -6.28 8.64 16.42
N ILE A 345 -7.44 7.97 16.55
CA ILE A 345 -7.47 6.55 16.95
C ILE A 345 -6.70 5.66 15.97
N LEU A 346 -6.87 5.84 14.66
CA LEU A 346 -6.23 4.99 13.66
C LEU A 346 -4.69 5.10 13.68
N PRO A 347 -4.07 6.30 13.59
CA PRO A 347 -2.62 6.40 13.73
C PRO A 347 -2.13 5.91 15.09
N SER A 348 -2.86 6.13 16.19
CA SER A 348 -2.49 5.59 17.51
C SER A 348 -2.47 4.06 17.54
N ILE A 349 -3.44 3.37 16.92
CA ILE A 349 -3.45 1.90 16.81
C ILE A 349 -2.18 1.42 16.09
N LEU A 350 -1.84 2.03 14.94
CA LEU A 350 -0.66 1.63 14.18
C LEU A 350 0.64 1.89 14.97
N SER A 351 0.75 3.03 15.64
CA SER A 351 1.90 3.35 16.49
C SER A 351 2.06 2.35 17.64
N LEU A 352 0.95 1.91 18.26
CA LEU A 352 0.98 0.89 19.31
C LEU A 352 1.41 -0.48 18.75
N GLN A 353 0.96 -0.86 17.56
CA GLN A 353 1.39 -2.10 16.90
C GLN A 353 2.88 -2.08 16.57
N VAL A 354 3.37 -0.96 16.03
CA VAL A 354 4.80 -0.74 15.79
C VAL A 354 5.60 -0.87 17.09
N LEU A 355 5.17 -0.18 18.15
CA LEU A 355 5.85 -0.24 19.45
C LEU A 355 5.87 -1.67 20.02
N ALA A 356 4.73 -2.38 19.95
CA ALA A 356 4.65 -3.76 20.39
C ALA A 356 5.61 -4.67 19.59
N TYR A 357 5.66 -4.53 18.27
CA TYR A 357 6.57 -5.33 17.45
C TYR A 357 8.04 -5.02 17.74
N LEU A 358 8.41 -3.74 17.84
CA LEU A 358 9.78 -3.34 18.12
C LEU A 358 10.24 -3.77 19.53
N THR A 359 9.33 -3.80 20.51
CA THR A 359 9.67 -4.27 21.86
C THR A 359 9.83 -5.79 21.96
N ILE A 360 9.07 -6.55 21.16
CA ILE A 360 9.09 -8.02 21.18
C ILE A 360 10.19 -8.58 20.27
N TYR A 361 10.25 -8.16 19.01
CA TYR A 361 11.07 -8.79 17.97
C TYR A 361 12.31 -7.98 17.58
N ALA A 362 12.17 -6.65 17.49
CA ALA A 362 13.21 -5.78 16.93
C ALA A 362 13.79 -4.81 17.98
N LYS A 363 14.06 -5.29 19.21
CA LYS A 363 14.54 -4.44 20.32
C LYS A 363 15.87 -3.75 19.98
N TRP A 364 16.69 -4.40 19.18
CA TRP A 364 17.95 -3.84 18.66
C TRP A 364 17.73 -2.62 17.77
N ALA A 365 16.57 -2.49 17.12
CA ALA A 365 16.28 -1.41 16.18
C ALA A 365 16.18 -0.02 16.82
N PHE A 366 16.11 0.07 18.15
CA PHE A 366 16.15 1.34 18.89
C PHE A 366 17.54 1.72 19.39
N MET A 367 18.51 0.81 19.35
CA MET A 367 19.80 1.03 20.03
C MET A 367 20.75 1.98 19.29
N PHE A 368 20.39 2.42 18.07
CA PHE A 368 21.24 3.27 17.22
C PHE A 368 20.74 4.72 17.03
N ILE A 369 19.54 5.09 17.54
CA ILE A 369 19.01 6.45 17.38
C ILE A 369 19.16 7.21 18.70
N SER A 370 19.92 8.30 18.69
CA SER A 370 20.11 9.12 19.89
C SER A 370 18.85 9.93 20.23
N SER A 371 18.70 10.32 21.50
CA SER A 371 17.61 11.23 21.90
C SER A 371 17.64 12.57 21.15
N ILE A 372 18.83 13.01 20.73
CA ILE A 372 19.02 14.24 19.96
C ILE A 372 18.49 14.08 18.53
N ASP A 373 18.73 12.92 17.91
CA ASP A 373 18.20 12.61 16.57
C ASP A 373 16.66 12.61 16.57
N TRP A 374 16.03 12.07 17.62
CA TRP A 374 14.58 12.12 17.78
C TRP A 374 14.04 13.56 17.89
N ILE A 375 14.70 14.42 18.66
CA ILE A 375 14.32 15.84 18.80
C ILE A 375 14.52 16.58 17.48
N SER A 376 15.62 16.31 16.77
CA SER A 376 15.91 16.88 15.46
C SER A 376 14.85 16.46 14.43
N ALA A 377 14.57 15.17 14.30
CA ALA A 377 13.52 14.66 13.41
C ALA A 377 12.15 15.28 13.72
N ALA A 378 11.78 15.37 15.00
CA ALA A 378 10.53 16.02 15.43
C ALA A 378 10.48 17.51 15.04
N SER A 379 11.61 18.21 15.12
CA SER A 379 11.72 19.63 14.74
C SER A 379 11.50 19.83 13.24
N TYR A 380 12.11 19.02 12.38
CA TYR A 380 11.87 19.07 10.94
C TYR A 380 10.42 18.71 10.58
N GLN A 381 9.82 17.73 11.28
CA GLN A 381 8.40 17.43 11.12
C GLN A 381 7.51 18.62 11.48
N LEU A 382 7.80 19.30 12.58
CA LEU A 382 7.04 20.47 13.02
C LEU A 382 7.12 21.60 11.99
N VAL A 383 8.31 21.91 11.49
CA VAL A 383 8.52 22.96 10.46
C VAL A 383 7.79 22.62 9.17
N SER A 384 7.90 21.37 8.71
CA SER A 384 7.23 20.92 7.49
C SER A 384 5.71 20.93 7.63
N PHE A 385 5.19 20.45 8.77
CA PHE A 385 3.77 20.48 9.09
C PHE A 385 3.23 21.91 9.17
N ALA A 386 3.94 22.82 9.84
CA ALA A 386 3.57 24.24 9.91
C ALA A 386 3.55 24.90 8.54
N SER A 387 4.51 24.55 7.68
CA SER A 387 4.55 25.01 6.27
C SER A 387 3.34 24.50 5.48
N ALA A 388 3.00 23.22 5.62
CA ALA A 388 1.81 22.64 5.00
C ALA A 388 0.52 23.27 5.53
N LEU A 389 0.45 23.55 6.84
CA LEU A 389 -0.70 24.21 7.47
C LEU A 389 -0.89 25.63 6.92
N TYR A 390 0.19 26.40 6.82
CA TYR A 390 0.18 27.72 6.21
C TYR A 390 -0.30 27.63 4.76
N LEU A 391 0.30 26.75 3.97
CA LEU A 391 -0.08 26.58 2.57
C LEU A 391 -1.53 26.13 2.41
N ALA A 392 -2.02 25.18 3.21
CA ALA A 392 -3.39 24.68 3.14
C ALA A 392 -4.44 25.77 3.43
N PHE A 393 -4.18 26.62 4.44
CA PHE A 393 -5.18 27.57 4.93
C PHE A 393 -4.93 29.03 4.55
N LYS A 394 -3.82 29.34 3.88
CA LYS A 394 -3.59 30.69 3.34
C LYS A 394 -4.71 31.04 2.34
N PRO A 395 -5.32 32.24 2.46
CA PRO A 395 -6.35 32.71 1.55
C PRO A 395 -5.90 32.60 0.09
N SER A 396 -6.75 32.02 -0.74
CA SER A 396 -6.53 31.94 -2.19
C SER A 396 -6.57 33.35 -2.76
N SER A 397 -5.40 33.95 -2.98
CA SER A 397 -5.27 35.10 -3.89
C SER A 397 -4.58 34.60 -5.15
N SER A 398 -5.36 34.08 -6.10
CA SER A 398 -4.84 33.72 -7.41
C SER A 398 -4.44 34.99 -8.16
N SER A 399 -3.23 35.47 -7.93
CA SER A 399 -2.68 36.56 -8.73
C SER A 399 -2.21 35.96 -10.06
N ARG A 400 -2.73 36.53 -11.17
CA ARG A 400 -2.40 36.15 -12.55
C ARG A 400 -0.89 36.12 -12.84
N LYS A 401 -0.07 36.82 -12.02
CA LYS A 401 1.40 36.84 -12.12
C LYS A 401 2.12 35.92 -11.11
N ARG A 402 1.52 35.61 -9.94
CA ARG A 402 2.20 34.82 -8.90
C ARG A 402 2.24 33.33 -9.20
N THR A 403 1.14 32.76 -9.71
CA THR A 403 1.06 31.33 -10.06
C THR A 403 2.10 30.89 -11.09
N PRO A 404 2.28 31.58 -12.24
CA PRO A 404 3.32 31.18 -13.19
C PRO A 404 4.73 31.33 -12.60
N LEU A 405 4.99 32.37 -11.80
CA LEU A 405 6.26 32.53 -11.09
C LEU A 405 6.53 31.35 -10.15
N THR A 406 5.56 30.92 -9.35
CA THR A 406 5.73 29.76 -8.46
C THR A 406 5.95 28.45 -9.22
N CYS A 407 5.34 28.29 -10.41
CA CYS A 407 5.58 27.11 -11.26
C CYS A 407 7.03 27.08 -11.77
N VAL A 408 7.52 28.22 -12.26
CA VAL A 408 8.92 28.35 -12.73
C VAL A 408 9.90 28.09 -11.58
N VAL A 409 9.65 28.67 -10.40
CA VAL A 409 10.48 28.45 -9.21
C VAL A 409 10.49 26.97 -8.82
N ALA A 410 9.34 26.28 -8.84
CA ALA A 410 9.27 24.85 -8.52
C ALA A 410 10.12 23.99 -9.48
N SER A 411 10.05 24.25 -10.79
CA SER A 411 10.90 23.57 -11.79
C SER A 411 12.39 23.87 -11.57
N ILE A 412 12.75 25.12 -11.29
CA ILE A 412 14.15 25.51 -11.06
C ILE A 412 14.68 24.83 -9.80
N VAL A 413 13.91 24.79 -8.71
CA VAL A 413 14.31 24.12 -7.47
C VAL A 413 14.49 22.62 -7.70
N ALA A 414 13.52 21.96 -8.35
CA ALA A 414 13.61 20.54 -8.67
C ALA A 414 14.83 20.21 -9.55
N PHE A 415 15.08 21.01 -10.59
CA PHE A 415 16.26 20.88 -11.44
C PHE A 415 17.55 21.11 -10.67
N THR A 416 17.61 22.14 -9.83
CA THR A 416 18.81 22.48 -9.05
C THR A 416 19.16 21.38 -8.06
N LEU A 417 18.19 20.81 -7.37
CA LEU A 417 18.40 19.67 -6.46
C LEU A 417 18.91 18.44 -7.23
N ALA A 418 18.25 18.09 -8.35
CA ALA A 418 18.69 16.98 -9.18
C ALA A 418 20.11 17.20 -9.75
N PHE A 419 20.42 18.41 -10.20
CA PHE A 419 21.74 18.79 -10.68
C PHE A 419 22.79 18.72 -9.57
N LEU A 420 22.50 19.25 -8.39
CA LEU A 420 23.41 19.25 -7.26
C LEU A 420 23.73 17.83 -6.81
N ALA A 421 22.76 16.91 -6.83
CA ALA A 421 22.99 15.48 -6.56
C ALA A 421 24.01 14.81 -7.49
N THR A 422 24.24 15.38 -8.69
CA THR A 422 25.26 14.89 -9.64
C THR A 422 26.64 15.53 -9.44
N ARG A 423 26.72 16.56 -8.58
CA ARG A 423 27.96 17.29 -8.31
C ARG A 423 28.51 16.98 -6.93
N ARG A 424 27.64 16.78 -5.96
CA ARG A 424 27.99 16.56 -4.55
C ARG A 424 26.96 15.63 -3.89
N PRO A 425 27.37 14.87 -2.87
CA PRO A 425 26.43 14.10 -2.08
C PRO A 425 25.49 15.05 -1.34
N LEU A 426 24.18 14.90 -1.55
CA LEU A 426 23.17 15.72 -0.84
C LEU A 426 22.98 15.28 0.61
N VAL A 427 23.22 13.99 0.88
CA VAL A 427 23.05 13.38 2.19
C VAL A 427 24.41 12.80 2.60
N PRO A 428 24.82 12.93 3.88
CA PRO A 428 26.03 12.28 4.37
C PRO A 428 26.04 10.79 4.02
N GLY A 429 27.13 10.31 3.41
CA GLY A 429 27.27 8.91 2.97
C GLY A 429 26.62 8.56 1.63
N ALA A 430 25.85 9.46 1.01
CA ALA A 430 25.30 9.22 -0.33
C ALA A 430 26.40 9.24 -1.41
N PRO A 431 26.27 8.42 -2.47
CA PRO A 431 27.14 8.54 -3.62
C PRO A 431 26.82 9.80 -4.44
N VAL A 432 27.83 10.34 -5.13
CA VAL A 432 27.60 11.35 -6.19
C VAL A 432 26.95 10.64 -7.38
N LEU A 433 25.77 11.11 -7.79
CA LEU A 433 25.01 10.46 -8.85
C LEU A 433 25.60 10.76 -10.24
N PRO A 434 25.64 9.80 -11.17
CA PRO A 434 26.03 10.07 -12.55
C PRO A 434 25.13 11.12 -13.21
N SER A 435 25.70 12.01 -14.02
CA SER A 435 24.95 13.07 -14.73
C SER A 435 23.81 12.54 -15.61
N ARG A 436 23.96 11.33 -16.17
CA ARG A 436 22.89 10.64 -16.92
C ARG A 436 21.61 10.42 -16.10
N TYR A 437 21.68 10.45 -14.77
CA TYR A 437 20.50 10.32 -13.92
C TYR A 437 19.57 11.53 -13.92
N LEU A 438 20.03 12.67 -14.46
CA LEU A 438 19.14 13.81 -14.74
C LEU A 438 18.02 13.44 -15.72
N LEU A 439 18.27 12.51 -16.64
CA LEU A 439 17.22 12.00 -17.54
C LEU A 439 16.12 11.28 -16.76
N TYR A 440 16.49 10.48 -15.75
CA TYR A 440 15.53 9.79 -14.87
C TYR A 440 14.78 10.76 -13.94
N ALA A 441 15.40 11.87 -13.56
CA ALA A 441 14.75 12.92 -12.76
C ALA A 441 13.85 13.85 -13.59
N SER A 442 14.04 13.90 -14.92
CA SER A 442 13.32 14.82 -15.80
C SER A 442 11.79 14.74 -15.71
N PRO A 443 11.13 13.57 -15.58
CA PRO A 443 9.68 13.52 -15.44
C PRO A 443 9.20 14.21 -14.15
N LEU A 444 9.96 14.11 -13.05
CA LEU A 444 9.64 14.79 -11.79
C LEU A 444 9.82 16.31 -11.91
N ILE A 445 10.87 16.76 -12.61
CA ILE A 445 11.14 18.19 -12.86
C ILE A 445 10.04 18.79 -13.73
N ILE A 446 9.60 18.08 -14.78
CA ILE A 446 8.52 18.49 -15.68
C ILE A 446 7.16 18.48 -14.97
N ALA A 447 6.94 17.53 -14.04
CA ALA A 447 5.71 17.43 -13.27
C ALA A 447 5.63 18.43 -12.10
N ALA A 448 6.77 18.96 -11.62
CA ALA A 448 6.83 19.94 -10.52
C ALA A 448 5.81 21.11 -10.66
N PRO A 449 5.67 21.80 -11.80
CA PRO A 449 4.70 22.88 -11.95
C PRO A 449 3.25 22.39 -11.85
N LEU A 450 2.95 21.17 -12.31
CA LEU A 450 1.62 20.58 -12.18
C LEU A 450 1.24 20.37 -10.71
N SER A 451 2.20 19.99 -9.86
CA SER A 451 1.94 19.87 -8.41
C SER A 451 1.53 21.21 -7.76
N VAL A 452 2.09 22.33 -8.23
CA VAL A 452 1.74 23.69 -7.77
C VAL A 452 0.32 24.06 -8.21
N LEU A 453 -0.03 23.78 -9.46
CA LEU A 453 -1.38 23.99 -9.98
C LEU A 453 -2.39 23.11 -9.24
N GLY A 454 -2.04 21.85 -9.01
CA GLY A 454 -2.86 20.88 -8.29
C GLY A 454 -3.12 21.25 -6.84
N HIS A 455 -2.14 21.82 -6.14
CA HIS A 455 -2.37 22.40 -4.81
C HIS A 455 -3.38 23.56 -4.85
N GLY A 456 -3.31 24.42 -5.87
CA GLY A 456 -4.29 25.49 -6.06
C GLY A 456 -5.70 24.94 -6.30
N ALA A 457 -5.81 23.95 -7.19
CA ALA A 457 -7.07 23.30 -7.52
C ALA A 457 -7.65 22.49 -6.34
N SER A 458 -6.82 21.84 -5.54
CA SER A 458 -7.27 21.02 -4.41
C SER A 458 -7.99 21.84 -3.33
N LYS A 459 -7.65 23.12 -3.16
CA LYS A 459 -8.36 24.06 -2.29
C LYS A 459 -9.78 24.40 -2.76
N SER A 460 -10.06 24.26 -4.05
CA SER A 460 -11.40 24.53 -4.60
C SER A 460 -12.39 23.39 -4.34
N VAL A 461 -11.88 22.20 -4.01
CA VAL A 461 -12.70 21.02 -3.72
C VAL A 461 -13.33 21.18 -2.33
N LYS A 462 -14.66 21.13 -2.28
CA LYS A 462 -15.44 21.19 -1.03
C LYS A 462 -15.38 19.88 -0.25
N ASN A 463 -14.18 19.42 0.11
CA ASN A 463 -13.95 18.27 0.97
C ASN A 463 -12.78 18.57 1.94
N CYS A 464 -12.96 18.30 3.24
CA CYS A 464 -11.92 18.49 4.25
C CYS A 464 -10.67 17.61 4.00
N TYR A 465 -10.82 16.51 3.26
CA TYR A 465 -9.74 15.59 2.89
C TYR A 465 -8.94 16.06 1.66
N ALA A 466 -9.44 17.04 0.91
CA ALA A 466 -8.83 17.48 -0.35
C ALA A 466 -7.45 18.15 -0.20
N VAL A 467 -7.08 18.57 1.01
CA VAL A 467 -5.75 19.14 1.28
C VAL A 467 -4.77 18.11 1.85
N LEU A 468 -5.22 16.88 2.16
CA LEU A 468 -4.38 15.91 2.87
C LEU A 468 -3.18 15.36 2.09
N PRO A 469 -3.19 15.25 0.74
CA PRO A 469 -1.96 14.92 0.01
C PRO A 469 -0.82 15.90 0.31
N LEU A 470 -1.11 17.16 0.62
CA LEU A 470 -0.09 18.13 1.04
C LEU A 470 0.53 17.76 2.40
N PHE A 471 -0.27 17.31 3.36
CA PHE A 471 0.22 16.91 4.68
C PHE A 471 0.99 15.60 4.63
N TRP A 472 0.59 14.66 3.77
CA TRP A 472 1.39 13.48 3.46
C TRP A 472 2.73 13.88 2.85
N LEU A 473 2.73 14.68 1.78
CA LEU A 473 3.94 15.16 1.13
C LEU A 473 4.87 15.88 2.13
N ALA A 474 4.32 16.77 2.95
CA ALA A 474 5.07 17.51 3.95
C ALA A 474 5.70 16.59 5.01
N THR A 475 5.00 15.56 5.48
CA THR A 475 5.59 14.60 6.41
C THR A 475 6.83 13.92 5.84
N VAL A 476 6.76 13.48 4.59
CA VAL A 476 7.92 12.85 3.93
C VAL A 476 9.04 13.86 3.74
N LEU A 477 8.74 15.07 3.24
CA LEU A 477 9.74 16.14 3.09
C LEU A 477 10.37 16.58 4.42
N GLY A 478 9.65 16.49 5.54
CA GLY A 478 10.21 16.74 6.86
C GLY A 478 11.26 15.69 7.25
N LEU A 479 11.05 14.42 6.92
CA LEU A 479 12.04 13.37 7.16
C LEU A 479 13.24 13.49 6.21
N GLU A 480 13.00 13.86 4.96
CA GLU A 480 14.08 14.16 4.00
C GLU A 480 14.92 15.36 4.47
N GLY A 481 14.28 16.40 5.01
CA GLY A 481 14.97 17.54 5.62
C GLY A 481 15.84 17.11 6.80
N PHE A 482 15.32 16.22 7.66
CA PHE A 482 16.11 15.62 8.74
C PHE A 482 17.27 14.77 8.21
N ALA A 483 17.06 13.97 7.17
CA ALA A 483 18.12 13.14 6.56
C ALA A 483 19.26 13.99 5.95
N ILE A 484 18.92 15.11 5.30
CA ILE A 484 19.87 15.99 4.63
C ILE A 484 20.61 16.90 5.63
N PHE A 485 19.88 17.51 6.57
CA PHE A 485 20.38 18.59 7.41
C PHE A 485 20.51 18.24 8.90
N GLY A 486 20.01 17.08 9.33
CA GLY A 486 19.96 16.68 10.74
C GLY A 486 21.30 16.23 11.34
N ASN A 487 22.37 16.15 10.52
CA ASN A 487 23.71 15.68 10.92
C ASN A 487 23.68 14.32 11.65
N VAL A 488 22.86 13.41 11.12
CA VAL A 488 22.65 12.07 11.65
C VAL A 488 23.76 11.13 11.18
N GLU A 489 23.94 9.99 11.84
CA GLU A 489 24.82 8.93 11.36
C GLU A 489 24.57 8.65 9.86
N PRO A 490 25.64 8.61 9.03
CA PRO A 490 25.50 8.54 7.57
C PRO A 490 24.60 7.41 7.07
N GLY A 491 24.60 6.26 7.76
CA GLY A 491 23.76 5.11 7.41
C GLY A 491 22.26 5.39 7.57
N LEU A 492 21.86 6.06 8.66
CA LEU A 492 20.46 6.38 8.92
C LEU A 492 19.95 7.48 7.98
N GLY A 493 20.74 8.54 7.78
CA GLY A 493 20.40 9.62 6.84
C GLY A 493 20.23 9.11 5.41
N LEU A 494 21.17 8.30 4.92
CA LEU A 494 21.07 7.70 3.58
C LEU A 494 19.87 6.77 3.45
N THR A 495 19.58 5.95 4.47
CA THR A 495 18.44 5.03 4.47
C THR A 495 17.12 5.80 4.39
N LEU A 496 16.98 6.87 5.16
CA LEU A 496 15.82 7.76 5.12
C LEU A 496 15.64 8.37 3.74
N ALA A 497 16.70 8.95 3.16
CA ALA A 497 16.62 9.64 1.87
C ALA A 497 16.39 8.70 0.69
N TYR A 498 16.99 7.50 0.72
CA TYR A 498 16.78 6.50 -0.34
C TYR A 498 15.37 5.88 -0.25
N ARG A 499 14.90 5.55 0.95
CA ARG A 499 13.59 4.89 1.13
C ARG A 499 12.42 5.86 1.09
N GLY A 500 12.60 7.09 1.57
CA GLY A 500 11.56 8.12 1.69
C GLY A 500 11.00 8.59 0.35
N VAL A 501 11.80 8.55 -0.73
CA VAL A 501 11.37 8.91 -2.09
C VAL A 501 10.11 8.15 -2.52
N ASN A 502 9.97 6.86 -2.20
CA ASN A 502 8.79 6.08 -2.63
C ASN A 502 7.50 6.49 -1.92
N PHE A 503 7.60 7.15 -0.77
CA PHE A 503 6.47 7.72 -0.04
C PHE A 503 6.16 9.16 -0.48
N LEU A 504 7.12 9.82 -1.14
CA LEU A 504 6.97 11.15 -1.72
C LEU A 504 6.18 11.11 -3.04
N LEU A 505 6.39 10.08 -3.85
CA LEU A 505 5.81 9.98 -5.19
C LEU A 505 4.28 9.95 -5.20
N PRO A 506 3.57 9.15 -4.37
CA PRO A 506 2.12 9.13 -4.41
C PRO A 506 1.47 10.49 -4.16
N PRO A 507 1.73 11.21 -3.04
CA PRO A 507 1.08 12.50 -2.82
C PRO A 507 1.52 13.54 -3.83
N PHE A 508 2.76 13.46 -4.34
CA PHE A 508 3.23 14.31 -5.43
C PHE A 508 2.42 14.09 -6.72
N PHE A 509 2.24 12.83 -7.15
CA PHE A 509 1.49 12.51 -8.36
C PHE A 509 -0.02 12.74 -8.21
N ILE A 510 -0.58 12.62 -7.01
CA ILE A 510 -1.94 13.08 -6.73
C ILE A 510 -2.06 14.57 -7.04
N LEU A 511 -1.14 15.40 -6.52
CA LEU A 511 -1.15 16.84 -6.79
C LEU A 511 -0.94 17.12 -8.29
N CYS A 512 0.02 16.47 -8.95
CA CYS A 512 0.23 16.65 -10.38
C CYS A 512 -1.03 16.30 -11.21
N ALA A 513 -1.70 15.20 -10.86
CA ALA A 513 -2.90 14.75 -11.56
C ALA A 513 -4.11 15.68 -11.39
N ILE A 514 -4.21 16.38 -10.26
CA ILE A 514 -5.26 17.39 -10.02
C ILE A 514 -4.94 18.68 -10.80
N GLY A 515 -3.65 18.98 -11.01
CA GLY A 515 -3.21 20.18 -11.73
C GLY A 515 -3.27 20.07 -13.25
N PHE A 516 -3.48 18.86 -13.77
CA PHE A 516 -3.68 18.56 -15.20
C PHE A 516 -5.16 18.69 -15.55
#